data_AF-A0A918U1D4-F1
#
_entry.id   AF-A0A918U1D4-F1
#
_cell.length_a   1.000
_cell.length_b   1.000
_cell.length_c   1.000
_cell.angle_alpha   90.00
_cell.angle_beta   90.00
_cell.angle_gamma   90.00
#
_symmetry.space_group_name_H-M   'P 1'
#
loop_
_entity.id
_entity.type
_entity.pdbx_description
1 polymer ?
#
loop_
_entity_poly.entity_id
_entity_poly.type
_entity_poly.pdbx_seq_one_letter_code
_entity_poly.pdbx_strand_id
1 'polypeptide(L)' 'MSETNRPATAGDALRAKVAEVNARSRRGRGQPEVAALPSPPCETCRQIKGSRYRAVEAGDRQEAARMAVAMGIHQREAH' A
#
# COMPACT_ATOMS: atom_id res chain seq x y z
N MET A 1 0.72 28.97 -46.42
CA MET A 1 0.37 28.07 -45.30
C MET A 1 1.65 27.81 -44.53
N SER A 2 1.89 28.55 -43.44
CA SER A 2 3.13 28.45 -42.68
C SER A 2 2.77 28.29 -41.21
N GLU A 3 2.35 27.09 -40.86
CA GLU A 3 2.10 26.69 -39.48
C GLU A 3 3.30 25.92 -38.93
N THR A 4 3.66 26.32 -37.70
CA THR A 4 4.16 25.46 -36.61
C THR A 4 5.57 24.87 -36.71
N ASN A 5 6.58 25.71 -36.54
CA ASN A 5 7.85 25.29 -35.94
C ASN A 5 8.06 26.00 -34.59
N ARG A 6 7.19 25.71 -33.61
CA ARG A 6 7.36 26.19 -32.25
C ARG A 6 8.32 25.22 -31.53
N PRO A 7 9.47 25.67 -31.01
CA PRO A 7 10.33 24.82 -30.21
C PRO A 7 9.55 24.39 -28.97
N ALA A 8 9.57 23.08 -28.69
CA ALA A 8 8.97 22.52 -27.48
C ALA A 8 9.47 23.31 -26.26
N THR A 9 8.53 23.83 -25.47
CA THR A 9 8.88 24.64 -24.30
C THR A 9 9.49 23.74 -23.23
N ALA A 10 10.20 24.32 -22.26
CA ALA A 10 10.71 23.57 -21.10
C ALA A 10 9.60 22.77 -20.37
N GLY A 11 8.35 23.25 -20.42
CA GLY A 11 7.18 22.54 -19.87
C GLY A 11 6.78 21.28 -20.67
N ASP A 12 7.04 21.26 -21.97
CA ASP A 12 6.77 20.09 -22.83
C ASP A 12 7.80 19.00 -22.60
N ALA A 13 9.07 19.38 -22.41
CA ALA A 13 10.14 18.47 -22.01
C ALA A 13 9.86 17.85 -20.63
N LEU A 14 9.37 18.64 -19.66
CA LEU A 14 9.01 18.13 -18.34
C LEU A 14 7.82 17.15 -18.42
N ARG A 15 6.78 17.46 -19.19
CA ARG A 15 5.64 16.56 -19.41
C ARG A 15 6.05 15.24 -20.05
N ALA A 16 6.95 15.29 -21.04
CA ALA A 16 7.50 14.09 -21.66
C ALA A 16 8.29 13.24 -20.64
N LYS A 17 9.08 13.88 -19.76
CA LYS A 17 9.85 13.17 -18.74
C LYS A 17 8.95 12.49 -17.70
N VAL A 18 7.88 13.17 -17.27
CA VAL A 18 6.88 12.59 -16.35
C VAL A 18 6.18 11.39 -17.00
N ALA A 19 5.83 11.49 -18.29
CA ALA A 19 5.22 10.38 -19.02
C ALA A 19 6.16 9.16 -19.13
N GLU A 20 7.44 9.39 -19.40
CA GLU A 20 8.47 8.35 -19.44
C GLU A 20 8.63 7.64 -18.08
N VAL A 21 8.74 8.41 -16.99
CA VAL A 21 8.84 7.87 -15.62
C VAL A 21 7.61 7.04 -15.26
N ASN A 22 6.41 7.53 -15.61
CA ASN A 22 5.17 6.80 -15.40
C ASN A 22 5.09 5.52 -16.23
N ALA A 23 5.54 5.54 -17.48
CA ALA A 23 5.60 4.37 -18.35
C ALA A 23 6.59 3.32 -17.80
N ARG A 24 7.76 3.74 -17.32
CA ARG A 24 8.74 2.87 -16.67
C ARG A 24 8.20 2.26 -15.38
N SER A 25 7.53 3.06 -14.55
CA SER A 25 6.88 2.58 -13.31
C SER A 25 5.80 1.53 -13.61
N ARG A 26 5.03 1.70 -14.69
CA ARG A 26 4.03 0.72 -15.13
C ARG A 26 4.64 -0.56 -15.70
N ARG A 27 5.81 -0.50 -16.37
CA ARG A 27 6.51 -1.68 -16.88
C ARG A 27 7.21 -2.50 -15.79
N GLY A 28 7.60 -1.87 -14.68
CA GLY A 28 8.19 -2.56 -13.52
C GLY A 28 7.17 -3.10 -12.52
N ARG A 29 5.92 -2.62 -12.57
CA ARG A 29 4.79 -3.31 -11.96
C ARG A 29 4.44 -4.47 -12.89
N GLY A 30 4.98 -5.65 -12.61
CA GLY A 30 4.51 -6.89 -13.20
C GLY A 30 2.97 -6.92 -13.20
N GLN A 31 2.41 -7.70 -14.12
CA GLN A 31 0.98 -7.99 -14.10
C GLN A 31 0.51 -8.29 -12.67
N PRO A 32 -0.75 -8.05 -12.29
CA PRO A 32 -1.27 -8.63 -11.07
C PRO A 32 -1.26 -10.15 -11.29
N GLU A 33 -0.10 -10.76 -11.05
CA GLU A 33 0.01 -12.14 -10.61
C GLU A 33 -1.11 -12.29 -9.60
N VAL A 34 -2.06 -13.16 -9.95
CA VAL A 34 -3.27 -13.39 -9.16
C VAL A 34 -2.77 -13.73 -7.78
N ALA A 35 -2.69 -12.72 -6.92
CA ALA A 35 -2.08 -12.85 -5.62
C ALA A 35 -2.96 -13.88 -4.94
N ALA A 36 -2.39 -15.06 -4.69
CA ALA A 36 -3.09 -16.11 -3.99
C ALA A 36 -3.71 -15.44 -2.77
N LEU A 37 -5.05 -15.45 -2.69
CA LEU A 37 -5.76 -14.77 -1.62
C LEU A 37 -5.09 -15.21 -0.32
N PRO A 38 -4.59 -14.28 0.50
CA PRO A 38 -3.87 -14.66 1.70
C PRO A 38 -4.77 -15.61 2.47
N SER A 39 -4.19 -16.74 2.91
CA SER A 39 -4.93 -17.73 3.67
C SER A 39 -5.71 -17.01 4.77
N PRO A 40 -6.98 -17.38 4.98
CA PRO A 40 -7.81 -16.68 5.95
C PRO A 40 -7.07 -16.60 7.28
N PRO A 41 -6.98 -15.40 7.91
CA PRO A 41 -6.26 -15.27 9.16
C PRO A 41 -6.89 -16.20 10.19
N CYS A 42 -6.05 -16.85 11.00
CA CYS A 42 -6.50 -17.74 12.06
C CYS A 42 -7.43 -16.99 13.02
N GLU A 43 -8.28 -17.74 13.74
CA GLU A 43 -9.31 -17.15 14.58
C GLU A 43 -8.73 -16.20 15.64
N THR A 44 -7.63 -16.61 16.28
CA THR A 44 -6.92 -15.78 17.27
C THR A 44 -6.40 -14.47 16.65
N CYS A 45 -5.80 -14.51 15.46
CA CYS A 45 -5.41 -13.30 14.74
C CYS A 45 -6.60 -12.37 14.46
N ARG A 46 -7.76 -12.92 14.10
CA ARG A 46 -8.99 -12.12 13.88
C ARG A 46 -9.46 -11.47 15.16
N GLN A 47 -9.48 -12.22 16.26
CA GLN A 47 -9.90 -11.72 17.57
C GLN A 47 -8.99 -10.57 18.03
N ILE A 48 -7.67 -10.75 18.01
CA ILE A 48 -6.71 -9.70 18.41
C ILE A 48 -6.85 -8.45 17.53
N LYS A 49 -7.02 -8.62 16.20
CA LYS A 49 -7.27 -7.48 15.30
C LYS A 49 -8.57 -6.76 15.63
N GLY A 50 -9.65 -7.52 15.89
CA GLY A 50 -10.95 -6.97 16.26
C GLY A 50 -10.89 -6.15 17.56
N SER A 51 -10.24 -6.70 18.60
CA SER A 51 -10.05 -6.00 19.87
C SER A 51 -9.19 -4.75 19.72
N ARG A 52 -8.09 -4.84 18.95
CA ARG A 52 -7.25 -3.68 18.65
C ARG A 52 -8.03 -2.57 17.93
N TYR A 53 -8.83 -2.93 16.94
CA TYR A 53 -9.66 -1.97 16.20
C TYR A 53 -10.65 -1.25 17.13
N ARG A 54 -11.37 -2.01 17.97
CA ARG A 54 -12.30 -1.44 18.96
C ARG A 54 -11.60 -0.49 19.93
N ALA A 55 -10.40 -0.84 20.40
CA ALA A 55 -9.60 0.02 21.29
C ALA A 55 -9.19 1.33 20.60
N VAL A 56 -8.81 1.29 19.32
CA VAL A 56 -8.48 2.49 18.54
C VAL A 56 -9.71 3.39 18.37
N GLU A 57 -10.85 2.82 17.99
CA GLU A 57 -12.11 3.58 17.83
C GLU A 57 -12.57 4.21 19.17
N ALA A 58 -12.34 3.52 20.29
CA ALA A 58 -12.61 4.05 21.62
C ALA A 58 -11.57 5.07 22.12
N GLY A 59 -10.47 5.30 21.37
CA GLY A 59 -9.38 6.17 21.77
C GLY A 59 -8.46 5.59 22.86
N ASP A 60 -8.64 4.32 23.24
CA ASP A 60 -7.80 3.65 24.24
C ASP A 60 -6.48 3.19 23.60
N ARG A 61 -5.49 4.09 23.63
CA ARG A 61 -4.16 3.83 23.07
C ARG A 61 -3.40 2.75 23.84
N GLN A 62 -3.62 2.62 25.16
CA GLN A 62 -2.91 1.60 25.94
C GLN A 62 -3.39 0.21 25.56
N GLU A 63 -4.70 0.03 25.47
CA GLU A 63 -5.28 -1.24 25.07
C GLU A 63 -4.92 -1.61 23.63
N ALA A 64 -4.95 -0.64 22.71
CA ALA A 64 -4.51 -0.85 21.33
C ALA A 64 -3.03 -1.29 21.25
N ALA A 65 -2.17 -0.76 22.12
CA ALA A 65 -0.77 -1.17 22.21
C ALA A 65 -0.62 -2.59 22.77
N ARG A 66 -1.36 -2.96 23.82
CA ARG A 66 -1.37 -4.34 24.36
C ARG A 66 -1.80 -5.34 23.30
N MET A 67 -2.84 -5.04 22.53
CA MET A 67 -3.29 -5.92 21.45
C MET A 67 -2.25 -6.02 20.31
N ALA A 68 -1.49 -4.96 20.04
CA ALA A 68 -0.38 -5.02 19.08
C ALA A 68 0.75 -5.94 19.57
N VAL A 69 1.09 -5.89 20.86
CA VAL A 69 2.06 -6.82 21.47
C VAL A 69 1.55 -8.26 21.41
N ALA A 70 0.29 -8.50 21.76
CA ALA A 70 -0.34 -9.82 21.70
C ALA A 70 -0.30 -10.41 20.28
N MET A 71 -0.55 -9.60 19.25
CA MET A 71 -0.39 -10.01 17.85
C MET A 71 1.04 -10.47 17.57
N GLY A 72 2.04 -9.69 17.99
CA GLY A 72 3.44 -10.02 17.77
C GLY A 72 3.88 -11.30 18.50
N ILE A 73 3.37 -11.55 19.71
CA ILE A 73 3.61 -12.80 20.44
C ILE A 73 2.99 -13.97 19.69
N HIS A 74 1.70 -13.89 19.38
CA HIS A 74 0.99 -14.97 18.69
C HIS A 74 1.60 -15.30 17.33
N GLN A 75 2.03 -14.29 16.58
CA GLN A 75 2.74 -14.50 15.32
C GLN A 75 4.04 -15.29 15.49
N ARG A 76 4.79 -15.13 16.58
CA ARG A 76 6.02 -15.91 16.82
C ARG A 76 5.75 -17.32 17.32
N GLU A 77 4.63 -17.53 18.03
CA GLU A 77 4.31 -18.81 18.65
C GLU A 77 3.53 -19.74 17.71
N ALA A 78 2.76 -19.20 16.76
CA ALA A 78 1.80 -19.97 15.96
C ALA A 78 2.04 -19.90 14.44
N HIS A 79 2.94 -19.04 13.95
CA HIS A 79 3.19 -18.79 12.52
C HIS A 79 4.67 -18.68 12.21
#